data_AF-A0AAJ1PQK6-F1
#
_entry.id   AF-A0AAJ1PQK6-F1
#
_cell.length_a   1.000
_cell.length_b   1.000
_cell.length_c   1.000
_cell.angle_alpha   90.00
_cell.angle_beta   90.00
_cell.angle_gamma   90.00
#
_symmetry.space_group_name_H-M   'P 1'
#
loop_
_entity.id
_entity.type
_entity.pdbx_description
1 polymer ?
#
loop_
_entity_poly.entity_id
_entity_poly.type
_entity_poly.pdbx_seq_one_letter_code
_entity_poly.pdbx_strand_id
1 'polypeptide(L)'
;MDRILALPFVLLTILLISLVVIVHDYPVITSDVSSNQENLVYVQGILQKYDDLLDVYRKKISILEESLRNAEMKKQVCEFLSEGLQEDLNDTLGNIPMQKFKERLSSALKYNPDLESLLDTDVYRYSLTLEARQEVDELIDEKSYKDTVENIQGWIKNNIKYVNNRRWYTAKETWDEKEANCNGMSFLTCGMMREAGIPCKVVANSEHAWIEYLYIDGRGRMIWSVWDQGNSGYSVLNSSVYENDL
;
A
#
# COMPACT_ATOMS: atom_id res chain seq x y z
N MET A 1 15.97 19.61 -6.53
CA MET A 1 16.94 19.03 -5.57
C MET A 1 18.29 19.77 -5.66
N ASP A 2 18.30 21.03 -6.10
CA ASP A 2 19.51 21.65 -6.70
C ASP A 2 20.23 22.67 -5.80
N ARG A 3 19.77 22.86 -4.56
CA ARG A 3 20.38 23.83 -3.63
C ARG A 3 21.50 23.27 -2.75
N ILE A 4 21.63 21.95 -2.67
CA ILE A 4 22.60 21.30 -1.75
C ILE A 4 24.01 21.24 -2.37
N LEU A 5 24.13 21.19 -3.70
CA LEU A 5 25.43 21.20 -4.40
C LEU A 5 26.11 22.58 -4.45
N ALA A 6 25.41 23.66 -4.09
CA ALA A 6 25.96 25.02 -4.12
C ALA A 6 26.86 25.34 -2.91
N LEU A 7 26.65 24.66 -1.77
CA LEU A 7 27.32 24.99 -0.51
C LEU A 7 28.85 24.73 -0.53
N PRO A 8 29.35 23.59 -1.06
CA PRO A 8 30.79 23.32 -1.12
C PRO A 8 31.51 24.30 -2.05
N PHE A 9 30.86 24.67 -3.15
CA PHE A 9 31.41 25.61 -4.13
C PHE A 9 31.53 27.03 -3.55
N VAL A 10 30.51 27.50 -2.83
CA VAL A 10 30.53 28.82 -2.17
C VAL A 10 31.61 28.87 -1.08
N LEU A 11 31.75 27.81 -0.27
CA LEU A 11 32.78 27.72 0.77
C LEU A 11 34.20 27.73 0.20
N LEU A 12 34.44 26.96 -0.87
CA LEU A 12 35.74 26.95 -1.58
C LEU A 12 36.06 28.31 -2.19
N THR A 13 35.06 28.99 -2.76
CA THR A 13 35.22 30.32 -3.37
C THR A 13 35.55 31.38 -2.32
N ILE A 14 34.89 31.35 -1.15
CA ILE A 14 35.20 32.26 -0.03
C ILE A 14 36.62 32.03 0.49
N LEU A 15 37.04 30.77 0.65
CA LEU A 15 38.39 30.39 1.08
C LEU A 15 39.47 30.90 0.10
N LEU A 16 39.25 30.73 -1.20
CA LEU A 16 40.16 31.21 -2.25
C LEU A 16 40.23 32.74 -2.28
N ILE A 17 39.10 33.45 -2.13
CA ILE A 17 39.09 34.92 -2.09
C ILE A 17 39.84 35.44 -0.86
N SER A 18 39.65 34.83 0.32
CA SER A 18 40.38 35.22 1.53
C SER A 18 41.89 34.97 1.41
N LEU A 19 42.31 33.90 0.71
CA LEU A 19 43.72 33.61 0.47
C LEU A 19 44.35 34.65 -0.48
N VAL A 20 43.63 35.07 -1.53
CA VAL A 20 44.10 36.04 -2.53
C VAL A 20 44.25 37.45 -1.94
N VAL A 21 43.30 37.89 -1.11
CA VAL A 21 43.36 39.21 -0.44
C VAL A 21 44.58 39.29 0.48
N ILE A 22 44.92 38.20 1.16
CA ILE A 22 46.03 38.18 2.11
C ILE A 22 47.38 38.15 1.39
N VAL A 23 47.50 37.53 0.21
CA VAL A 23 48.74 37.56 -0.58
C VAL A 23 48.98 38.92 -1.23
N HIS A 24 47.94 39.71 -1.53
CA HIS A 24 48.08 41.00 -2.21
C HIS A 24 48.41 42.21 -1.31
N ASP A 25 48.12 42.15 -0.02
CA ASP A 25 48.41 43.25 0.92
C ASP A 25 49.75 43.11 1.66
N TYR A 26 50.59 42.11 1.33
CA TYR A 26 51.93 42.02 1.91
C TYR A 26 52.94 42.93 1.17
N PRO A 27 53.49 43.96 1.83
CA PRO A 27 54.66 44.65 1.29
C PRO A 27 55.83 43.67 1.22
N VAL A 28 56.55 43.67 0.10
CA VAL A 28 57.81 42.92 -0.05
C VAL A 28 58.80 43.47 0.98
N ILE A 29 58.99 42.74 2.09
CA ILE A 29 59.90 43.12 3.17
C ILE A 29 61.33 42.98 2.64
N THR A 30 62.01 44.11 2.44
CA THR A 30 63.42 44.17 2.11
C THR A 30 64.28 43.92 3.36
N SER A 31 65.44 43.31 3.14
CA SER A 31 66.31 42.68 4.12
C SER A 31 66.90 43.63 5.18
N ASP A 32 66.34 43.65 6.40
CA ASP A 32 67.05 44.15 7.59
C ASP A 32 66.84 43.19 8.78
N VAL A 33 67.94 42.64 9.29
CA VAL A 33 67.99 41.40 10.09
C VAL A 33 67.50 41.60 11.55
N SER A 34 67.41 42.85 12.02
CA SER A 34 66.88 43.19 13.35
C SER A 34 65.34 43.21 13.42
N SER A 35 64.64 43.19 12.28
CA SER A 35 63.17 43.15 12.19
C SER A 35 62.56 41.73 12.21
N ASN A 36 63.41 40.69 12.23
CA ASN A 36 62.97 39.30 12.06
C ASN A 36 62.15 38.74 13.21
N GLN A 37 62.36 39.20 14.45
CA GLN A 37 61.60 38.70 15.61
C GLN A 37 60.16 39.24 15.64
N GLU A 38 59.96 40.52 15.35
CA GLU A 38 58.62 41.11 15.30
C GLU A 38 57.79 40.55 14.14
N ASN A 39 58.42 40.32 12.98
CA ASN A 39 57.78 39.65 11.84
C ASN A 39 57.37 38.21 12.17
N LEU A 40 58.18 37.47 12.94
CA LEU A 40 57.85 36.11 13.35
C LEU A 40 56.64 36.07 14.30
N VAL A 41 56.59 36.98 15.27
CA VAL A 41 55.46 37.10 16.20
C VAL A 41 54.18 37.50 15.46
N TYR A 42 54.29 38.41 14.48
CA TYR A 42 53.16 38.81 13.64
C TYR A 42 52.63 37.65 12.79
N VAL A 43 53.51 36.90 12.13
CA VAL A 43 53.13 35.72 11.33
C VAL A 43 52.53 34.63 12.21
N GLN A 44 53.09 34.36 13.40
CA GLN A 44 52.52 33.42 14.36
C GLN A 44 51.13 33.85 14.83
N GLY A 45 50.90 35.14 15.07
CA GLY A 45 49.59 35.66 15.43
C GLY A 45 48.55 35.53 14.31
N ILE A 46 48.98 35.63 13.05
CA ILE A 46 48.11 35.38 11.89
C ILE A 46 47.79 33.89 11.77
N LEU A 47 48.80 33.02 11.86
CA LEU A 47 48.61 31.57 11.79
C LEU A 47 47.68 31.06 12.91
N GLN A 48 47.84 31.55 14.13
CA GLN A 48 46.95 31.22 15.25
C GLN A 48 45.51 31.64 14.96
N LYS A 49 45.29 32.87 14.45
CA LYS A 49 43.94 33.32 14.05
C LYS A 49 43.33 32.45 12.96
N TYR A 50 44.13 31.92 12.04
CA TYR A 50 43.69 30.99 11.02
C TYR A 50 43.29 29.63 11.59
N ASP A 51 44.09 29.08 12.51
CA ASP A 51 43.78 27.82 13.19
C ASP A 51 42.49 27.94 13.99
N ASP A 52 42.31 29.03 14.74
CA ASP A 52 41.08 29.33 15.47
C ASP A 52 39.86 29.40 14.53
N LEU A 53 40.03 30.02 13.35
CA LEU A 53 38.98 30.12 12.34
C LEU A 53 38.62 28.75 11.74
N LEU A 54 39.63 27.94 11.42
CA LEU A 54 39.46 26.58 10.88
C LEU A 54 38.71 25.69 11.85
N ASP A 55 39.00 25.77 13.15
CA ASP A 55 38.30 24.99 14.17
C ASP A 55 36.83 25.38 14.31
N VAL A 56 36.51 26.68 14.19
CA VAL A 56 35.10 27.15 14.12
C VAL A 56 34.37 26.54 12.91
N TYR A 57 35.01 26.50 11.74
CA TYR A 57 34.41 25.90 10.55
C TYR A 57 34.25 24.39 10.63
N ARG A 58 35.25 23.67 11.15
CA ARG A 58 35.16 22.21 11.38
C ARG A 58 33.97 21.88 12.29
N LYS A 59 33.78 22.64 13.37
CA LYS A 59 32.63 22.47 14.27
C LYS A 59 31.30 22.70 13.55
N LYS A 60 31.20 23.75 12.72
CA LYS A 60 29.99 24.01 11.93
C LYS A 60 29.69 22.92 10.91
N ILE A 61 30.71 22.40 10.22
CA ILE A 61 30.58 21.29 9.27
C ILE A 61 30.09 20.03 10.00
N SER A 62 30.68 19.69 11.15
CA SER A 62 30.24 18.55 11.96
C SER A 62 28.75 18.65 12.36
N ILE A 63 28.28 19.84 12.76
CA ILE A 63 26.86 20.08 13.11
C ILE A 63 25.96 19.93 11.88
N LEU A 64 26.40 20.42 10.72
CA LEU A 64 25.65 20.31 9.46
C LEU A 64 25.55 18.86 9.00
N GLU A 65 26.65 18.10 9.07
CA GLU A 65 26.67 16.67 8.73
C GLU A 65 25.76 15.85 9.65
N GLU A 66 25.76 16.12 10.95
CA GLU A 66 24.85 15.47 11.90
C GLU A 66 23.38 15.84 11.61
N SER A 67 23.11 17.11 11.31
CA SER A 67 21.77 17.56 10.91
C SER A 67 21.29 16.90 9.62
N LEU A 68 22.19 16.70 8.64
CA LEU A 68 21.89 16.03 7.38
C LEU A 68 21.63 14.53 7.59
N ARG A 69 22.47 13.84 8.37
CA ARG A 69 22.26 12.43 8.76
C ARG A 69 20.92 12.24 9.46
N ASN A 70 20.57 13.14 10.39
CA ASN A 70 19.28 13.12 11.08
C ASN A 70 18.09 13.34 10.13
N ALA A 71 18.24 14.20 9.12
CA ALA A 71 17.20 14.42 8.12
C ALA A 71 17.01 13.20 7.21
N GLU A 72 18.09 12.56 6.79
CA GLU A 72 18.06 11.35 5.96
C GLU A 72 17.47 10.16 6.72
N MET A 73 17.86 9.97 7.99
CA MET A 73 17.25 8.97 8.86
C MET A 73 15.75 9.23 9.07
N LYS A 74 15.34 10.49 9.30
CA LYS A 74 13.92 10.85 9.37
C LYS A 74 13.16 10.52 8.08
N LYS A 75 13.77 10.79 6.91
CA LYS A 75 13.19 10.45 5.62
C LYS A 75 12.98 8.95 5.46
N GLN A 76 14.00 8.14 5.76
CA GLN A 76 13.92 6.68 5.71
C GLN A 76 12.86 6.13 6.67
N VAL A 77 12.77 6.67 7.89
CA VAL A 77 11.72 6.30 8.86
C VAL A 77 10.32 6.66 8.33
N CYS A 78 10.15 7.84 7.73
CA CYS A 78 8.88 8.22 7.12
C CYS A 78 8.51 7.32 5.93
N GLU A 79 9.47 6.97 5.07
CA GLU A 79 9.27 6.04 3.95
C GLU A 79 8.84 4.67 4.47
N PHE A 80 9.58 4.09 5.43
CA PHE A 80 9.23 2.83 6.07
C PHE A 80 7.83 2.84 6.71
N LEU A 81 7.50 3.89 7.48
CA LEU A 81 6.18 4.03 8.09
C LEU A 81 5.07 4.19 7.04
N SER A 82 5.35 4.87 5.93
CA SER A 82 4.39 5.04 4.84
C SER A 82 4.15 3.72 4.09
N GLU A 83 5.19 2.93 3.86
CA GLU A 83 5.08 1.60 3.23
C GLU A 83 4.31 0.64 4.13
N GLY A 84 4.64 0.57 5.42
CA GLY A 84 3.93 -0.28 6.38
C GLY A 84 2.46 0.14 6.54
N LEU A 85 2.18 1.44 6.63
CA LEU A 85 0.81 1.94 6.69
C LEU A 85 0.04 1.65 5.40
N GLN A 86 0.70 1.74 4.23
CA GLN A 86 0.08 1.42 2.95
C GLN A 86 -0.23 -0.07 2.83
N GLU A 87 0.64 -0.96 3.34
CA GLU A 87 0.34 -2.39 3.41
C GLU A 87 -0.85 -2.67 4.33
N ASP A 88 -0.89 -2.07 5.53
CA ASP A 88 -2.02 -2.21 6.47
C ASP A 88 -3.33 -1.68 5.86
N LEU A 89 -3.28 -0.57 5.12
CA LEU A 89 -4.43 -0.02 4.41
C LEU A 89 -4.89 -0.93 3.26
N ASN A 90 -3.94 -1.42 2.45
CA ASN A 90 -4.25 -2.34 1.37
C ASN A 90 -4.88 -3.62 1.90
N ASP A 91 -4.36 -4.15 3.00
CA ASP A 91 -4.87 -5.33 3.68
C ASP A 91 -6.27 -5.09 4.25
N THR A 92 -6.48 -3.97 4.95
CA THR A 92 -7.79 -3.61 5.51
C THR A 92 -8.86 -3.44 4.42
N LEU A 93 -8.46 -2.98 3.23
CA LEU A 93 -9.36 -2.74 2.11
C LEU A 93 -9.48 -3.94 1.16
N GLY A 94 -8.76 -5.04 1.38
CA GLY A 94 -8.77 -6.19 0.47
C GLY A 94 -8.03 -5.97 -0.86
N ASN A 95 -7.21 -4.92 -0.96
CA ASN A 95 -6.32 -4.63 -2.10
C ASN A 95 -5.07 -5.52 -2.05
N ILE A 96 -5.26 -6.82 -1.95
CA ILE A 96 -4.17 -7.81 -1.95
C ILE A 96 -4.25 -8.69 -3.20
N PRO A 97 -3.11 -9.20 -3.71
CA PRO A 97 -3.12 -10.17 -4.80
C PRO A 97 -3.95 -11.40 -4.48
N MET A 98 -4.64 -11.95 -5.49
CA MET A 98 -5.47 -13.16 -5.35
C MET A 98 -4.64 -14.36 -4.86
N GLN A 99 -3.38 -14.45 -5.29
CA GLN A 99 -2.46 -15.47 -4.77
C GLN A 99 -2.25 -15.35 -3.24
N LYS A 100 -2.00 -14.14 -2.73
CA LYS A 100 -1.81 -13.89 -1.28
C LYS A 100 -3.08 -14.23 -0.51
N PHE A 101 -4.26 -13.93 -1.07
CA PHE A 101 -5.54 -14.35 -0.50
C PHE A 101 -5.67 -15.88 -0.44
N LYS A 102 -5.39 -16.60 -1.55
CA LYS A 102 -5.45 -18.07 -1.61
C LYS A 102 -4.49 -18.74 -0.63
N GLU A 103 -3.29 -18.18 -0.40
CA GLU A 103 -2.34 -18.66 0.61
C GLU A 103 -2.89 -18.52 2.04
N ARG A 104 -3.55 -17.39 2.35
CA ARG A 104 -4.21 -17.18 3.64
C ARG A 104 -5.38 -18.13 3.83
N LEU A 105 -6.22 -18.29 2.81
CA LEU A 105 -7.33 -19.23 2.81
C LEU A 105 -6.87 -20.67 3.02
N SER A 106 -5.79 -21.09 2.33
CA SER A 106 -5.18 -22.41 2.52
C SER A 106 -4.70 -22.62 3.96
N SER A 107 -4.26 -21.55 4.63
CA SER A 107 -3.89 -21.61 6.04
C SER A 107 -5.11 -21.71 6.95
N ALA A 108 -6.16 -20.93 6.69
CA ALA A 108 -7.42 -20.98 7.44
C ALA A 108 -8.12 -22.35 7.32
N LEU A 109 -8.14 -22.96 6.13
CA LEU A 109 -8.71 -24.29 5.89
C LEU A 109 -8.08 -25.39 6.74
N LYS A 110 -6.80 -25.25 7.12
CA LYS A 110 -6.14 -26.21 8.02
C LYS A 110 -6.71 -26.17 9.43
N TYR A 111 -7.20 -25.02 9.87
CA TYR A 111 -7.77 -24.82 11.20
C TYR A 111 -9.29 -24.98 11.20
N ASN A 112 -9.96 -24.61 10.11
CA ASN A 112 -11.40 -24.72 9.92
C ASN A 112 -11.73 -25.37 8.56
N PRO A 113 -11.75 -26.71 8.49
CA PRO A 113 -11.98 -27.44 7.24
C PRO A 113 -13.40 -27.27 6.69
N ASP A 114 -14.38 -26.87 7.52
CA ASP A 114 -15.77 -26.69 7.08
C ASP A 114 -15.91 -25.57 6.01
N LEU A 115 -14.94 -24.65 5.95
CA LEU A 115 -14.86 -23.63 4.90
C LEU A 115 -14.73 -24.22 3.49
N GLU A 116 -14.27 -25.47 3.33
CA GLU A 116 -14.16 -26.13 2.03
C GLU A 116 -15.53 -26.31 1.37
N SER A 117 -16.59 -26.55 2.15
CA SER A 117 -17.97 -26.62 1.65
C SER A 117 -18.47 -25.29 1.05
N LEU A 118 -17.81 -24.19 1.41
CA LEU A 118 -18.12 -22.84 0.91
C LEU A 118 -17.38 -22.51 -0.38
N LEU A 119 -16.50 -23.39 -0.83
CA LEU A 119 -15.83 -23.37 -2.14
C LEU A 119 -16.46 -24.35 -3.14
N ASP A 120 -17.31 -25.27 -2.69
CA ASP A 120 -17.91 -26.31 -3.53
C ASP A 120 -18.73 -25.71 -4.69
N THR A 121 -18.27 -25.92 -5.91
CA THR A 121 -18.91 -25.47 -7.16
C THR A 121 -19.85 -26.51 -7.78
N ASP A 122 -19.88 -27.74 -7.27
CA ASP A 122 -20.66 -28.86 -7.83
C ASP A 122 -22.08 -28.94 -7.26
N VAL A 123 -22.39 -28.13 -6.24
CA VAL A 123 -23.75 -28.04 -5.72
C VAL A 123 -24.68 -27.48 -6.81
N TYR A 124 -25.72 -28.25 -7.16
CA TYR A 124 -26.69 -27.94 -8.23
C TYR A 124 -27.18 -26.48 -8.30
N ARG A 125 -27.38 -25.83 -7.14
CA ARG A 125 -27.86 -24.44 -7.10
C ARG A 125 -26.80 -23.41 -7.52
N TYR A 126 -25.52 -23.72 -7.36
CA TYR A 126 -24.38 -22.84 -7.66
C TYR A 126 -23.64 -23.23 -8.95
N SER A 127 -23.94 -24.40 -9.52
CA SER A 127 -23.25 -24.92 -10.69
C SER A 127 -23.35 -23.93 -11.87
N LEU A 128 -22.20 -23.58 -12.42
CA LEU A 128 -22.04 -22.69 -13.56
C LEU A 128 -22.03 -23.48 -14.88
N THR A 129 -22.40 -22.81 -15.98
CA THR A 129 -22.10 -23.33 -17.32
C THR A 129 -20.62 -23.14 -17.66
N LEU A 130 -20.14 -23.76 -18.74
CA LEU A 130 -18.76 -23.58 -19.19
C LEU A 130 -18.48 -22.11 -19.55
N GLU A 131 -19.43 -21.46 -20.22
CA GLU A 131 -19.33 -20.06 -20.62
C GLU A 131 -19.27 -19.14 -19.38
N ALA A 132 -20.08 -19.45 -18.36
CA ALA A 132 -20.05 -18.70 -17.11
C ALA A 132 -18.70 -18.84 -16.37
N ARG A 133 -18.07 -20.01 -16.40
CA ARG A 133 -16.72 -20.22 -15.83
C ARG A 133 -15.65 -19.43 -16.58
N GLN A 134 -15.71 -19.44 -17.92
CA GLN A 134 -14.81 -18.65 -18.75
C GLN A 134 -14.94 -17.15 -18.49
N GLU A 135 -16.16 -16.66 -18.30
CA GLU A 135 -16.38 -15.26 -17.90
C GLU A 135 -15.76 -14.97 -16.52
N VAL A 136 -15.86 -15.88 -15.55
CA VAL A 136 -15.20 -15.70 -14.26
C VAL A 136 -13.68 -15.55 -14.43
N ASP A 137 -13.05 -16.38 -15.26
CA ASP A 137 -11.62 -16.28 -15.55
C ASP A 137 -11.22 -14.89 -16.11
N GLU A 138 -12.08 -14.28 -16.93
CA GLU A 138 -11.87 -12.93 -17.47
C GLU A 138 -12.10 -11.82 -16.43
N LEU A 139 -12.92 -12.06 -15.41
CA LEU A 139 -13.25 -11.11 -14.34
C LEU A 139 -12.24 -11.11 -13.17
N ILE A 140 -11.41 -12.15 -13.06
CA ILE A 140 -10.38 -12.25 -12.02
C ILE A 140 -9.28 -11.20 -12.26
N ASP A 141 -9.08 -10.35 -11.26
CA ASP A 141 -7.89 -9.51 -11.14
C ASP A 141 -6.88 -10.18 -10.20
N GLU A 142 -5.85 -10.80 -10.79
CA GLU A 142 -4.80 -11.48 -10.03
C GLU A 142 -4.04 -10.55 -9.06
N LYS A 143 -4.09 -9.24 -9.28
CA LYS A 143 -3.43 -8.24 -8.43
C LYS A 143 -4.30 -7.79 -7.26
N SER A 144 -5.61 -8.06 -7.29
CA SER A 144 -6.55 -7.49 -6.33
C SER A 144 -7.77 -8.38 -6.10
N TYR A 145 -7.88 -8.93 -4.90
CA TYR A 145 -9.07 -9.63 -4.40
C TYR A 145 -10.30 -8.72 -4.43
N LYS A 146 -10.16 -7.47 -3.94
CA LYS A 146 -11.25 -6.50 -3.94
C LYS A 146 -11.76 -6.27 -5.36
N ASP A 147 -10.87 -6.06 -6.31
CA ASP A 147 -11.29 -5.76 -7.68
C ASP A 147 -11.89 -7.01 -8.36
N THR A 148 -11.41 -8.22 -8.06
CA THR A 148 -12.07 -9.47 -8.49
C THR A 148 -13.52 -9.52 -7.99
N VAL A 149 -13.77 -9.22 -6.72
CA VAL A 149 -15.12 -9.18 -6.14
C VAL A 149 -15.99 -8.11 -6.82
N GLU A 150 -15.45 -6.90 -6.99
CA GLU A 150 -16.16 -5.77 -7.63
C GLU A 150 -16.47 -6.04 -9.11
N ASN A 151 -15.55 -6.69 -9.84
CA ASN A 151 -15.74 -7.09 -11.24
C ASN A 151 -16.90 -8.06 -11.38
N ILE A 152 -16.95 -9.11 -10.56
CA ILE A 152 -18.05 -10.10 -10.57
C ILE A 152 -19.39 -9.42 -10.23
N GLN A 153 -19.43 -8.63 -9.14
CA GLN A 153 -20.65 -7.94 -8.73
C GLN A 153 -21.12 -6.93 -9.79
N GLY A 154 -20.19 -6.18 -10.38
CA GLY A 154 -20.45 -5.22 -11.45
C GLY A 154 -20.97 -5.89 -12.71
N TRP A 155 -20.36 -7.01 -13.11
CA TRP A 155 -20.80 -7.80 -14.25
C TRP A 155 -22.25 -8.28 -14.06
N ILE A 156 -22.57 -8.86 -12.90
CA ILE A 156 -23.93 -9.34 -12.62
C ILE A 156 -24.94 -8.20 -12.69
N LYS A 157 -24.63 -7.05 -12.07
CA LYS A 157 -25.51 -5.87 -12.07
C LYS A 157 -25.79 -5.35 -13.49
N ASN A 158 -24.81 -5.47 -14.39
CA ASN A 158 -24.91 -4.94 -15.75
C ASN A 158 -25.51 -5.94 -16.74
N ASN A 159 -25.42 -7.25 -16.48
CA ASN A 159 -25.79 -8.29 -17.44
C ASN A 159 -27.02 -9.10 -17.04
N ILE A 160 -27.43 -9.06 -15.77
CA ILE A 160 -28.59 -9.82 -15.27
C ILE A 160 -29.69 -8.84 -14.87
N LYS A 161 -30.83 -8.93 -15.55
CA LYS A 161 -32.00 -8.10 -15.26
C LYS A 161 -32.75 -8.61 -14.03
N TYR A 162 -32.99 -7.74 -13.06
CA TYR A 162 -33.83 -8.07 -11.92
C TYR A 162 -35.30 -8.23 -12.33
N VAL A 163 -35.93 -9.32 -11.90
CA VAL A 163 -37.37 -9.56 -12.04
C VAL A 163 -38.01 -9.85 -10.68
N ASN A 164 -39.10 -9.16 -10.36
CA ASN A 164 -39.84 -9.38 -9.12
C ASN A 164 -40.87 -10.51 -9.29
N ASN A 165 -40.43 -11.75 -9.12
CA ASN A 165 -41.29 -12.92 -9.16
C ASN A 165 -40.91 -13.93 -8.06
N ARG A 166 -41.76 -14.94 -7.86
CA ARG A 166 -41.54 -16.02 -6.88
C ARG A 166 -40.90 -17.28 -7.48
N ARG A 167 -40.37 -17.21 -8.71
CA ARG A 167 -39.71 -18.36 -9.33
C ARG A 167 -38.41 -18.64 -8.58
N TRP A 168 -38.11 -19.91 -8.36
CA TRP A 168 -36.82 -20.31 -7.82
C TRP A 168 -35.86 -20.55 -8.98
N TYR A 169 -34.82 -19.73 -9.07
CA TYR A 169 -33.77 -19.84 -10.10
C TYR A 169 -32.57 -20.64 -9.57
N THR A 170 -31.82 -21.27 -10.46
CA THR A 170 -30.44 -21.74 -10.26
C THR A 170 -29.44 -20.74 -10.84
N ALA A 171 -28.14 -20.88 -10.50
CA ALA A 171 -27.08 -20.11 -11.13
C ALA A 171 -27.09 -20.27 -12.67
N LYS A 172 -27.19 -21.52 -13.15
CA LYS A 172 -27.27 -21.84 -14.58
C LYS A 172 -28.47 -21.17 -15.26
N GLU A 173 -29.67 -21.30 -14.72
CA GLU A 173 -30.86 -20.64 -15.31
C GLU A 173 -30.71 -19.13 -15.35
N THR A 174 -30.16 -18.53 -14.28
CA THR A 174 -29.91 -17.08 -14.23
C THR A 174 -28.92 -16.66 -15.32
N TRP A 175 -27.87 -17.46 -15.55
CA TRP A 175 -26.91 -17.23 -16.62
C TRP A 175 -27.54 -17.34 -18.01
N ASP A 176 -28.35 -18.37 -18.25
CA ASP A 176 -28.94 -18.65 -19.55
C ASP A 176 -30.04 -17.63 -19.92
N GLU A 177 -30.89 -17.26 -18.94
CA GLU A 177 -32.02 -16.36 -19.14
C GLU A 177 -31.63 -14.88 -19.08
N LYS A 178 -30.48 -14.56 -18.47
CA LYS A 178 -30.02 -13.18 -18.20
C LYS A 178 -31.05 -12.34 -17.43
N GLU A 179 -31.95 -12.99 -16.70
CA GLU A 179 -32.86 -12.36 -15.74
C GLU A 179 -33.14 -13.27 -14.53
N ALA A 180 -33.27 -12.69 -13.34
CA ALA A 180 -33.61 -13.43 -12.13
C ALA A 180 -34.12 -12.50 -11.01
N ASN A 181 -34.71 -13.09 -9.97
CA ASN A 181 -34.99 -12.40 -8.71
C ASN A 181 -33.78 -12.46 -7.75
N CYS A 182 -33.96 -12.03 -6.50
CA CYS A 182 -32.90 -12.02 -5.49
C CYS A 182 -32.24 -13.40 -5.26
N ASN A 183 -32.98 -14.51 -5.38
CA ASN A 183 -32.43 -15.86 -5.18
C ASN A 183 -31.50 -16.25 -6.33
N GLY A 184 -31.92 -16.04 -7.59
CA GLY A 184 -31.12 -16.41 -8.75
C GLY A 184 -29.85 -15.59 -8.86
N MET A 185 -29.95 -14.28 -8.61
CA MET A 185 -28.80 -13.39 -8.59
C MET A 185 -27.81 -13.77 -7.49
N SER A 186 -28.30 -14.08 -6.27
CA SER A 186 -27.44 -14.55 -5.18
C SER A 186 -26.75 -15.88 -5.51
N PHE A 187 -27.46 -16.83 -6.13
CA PHE A 187 -26.87 -18.11 -6.53
C PHE A 187 -25.85 -17.97 -7.63
N LEU A 188 -26.10 -17.15 -8.65
CA LEU A 188 -25.14 -16.90 -9.72
C LEU A 188 -23.89 -16.20 -9.16
N THR A 189 -24.05 -15.14 -8.36
CA THR A 189 -22.89 -14.47 -7.75
C THR A 189 -22.09 -15.41 -6.85
N CYS A 190 -22.77 -16.25 -6.05
CA CYS A 190 -22.11 -17.24 -5.20
C CYS A 190 -21.34 -18.28 -6.05
N GLY A 191 -21.94 -18.80 -7.12
CA GLY A 191 -21.25 -19.70 -8.05
C GLY A 191 -20.01 -19.07 -8.67
N MET A 192 -20.12 -17.84 -9.16
CA MET A 192 -19.00 -17.10 -9.77
C MET A 192 -17.87 -16.80 -8.78
N MET A 193 -18.20 -16.40 -7.54
CA MET A 193 -17.19 -16.18 -6.51
C MET A 193 -16.48 -17.48 -6.10
N ARG A 194 -17.22 -18.59 -5.97
CA ARG A 194 -16.64 -19.91 -5.66
C ARG A 194 -15.70 -20.39 -6.77
N GLU A 195 -16.07 -20.18 -8.02
CA GLU A 195 -15.20 -20.46 -9.18
C GLU A 195 -13.91 -19.64 -9.13
N ALA A 196 -13.97 -18.36 -8.69
CA ALA A 196 -12.78 -17.54 -8.45
C ALA A 196 -11.94 -17.97 -7.21
N GLY A 197 -12.39 -18.99 -6.47
CA GLY A 197 -11.74 -19.47 -5.25
C GLY A 197 -12.06 -18.63 -4.01
N ILE A 198 -13.16 -17.88 -4.02
CA ILE A 198 -13.62 -17.05 -2.90
C ILE A 198 -14.74 -17.78 -2.15
N PRO A 199 -14.51 -18.20 -0.90
CA PRO A 199 -15.53 -18.87 -0.11
C PRO A 199 -16.71 -17.93 0.12
N CYS A 200 -17.91 -18.41 -0.18
CA CYS A 200 -19.11 -17.64 0.03
C CYS A 200 -20.34 -18.54 0.20
N LYS A 201 -21.40 -17.98 0.77
CA LYS A 201 -22.68 -18.66 0.97
C LYS A 201 -23.83 -17.71 0.65
N VAL A 202 -24.96 -18.29 0.29
CA VAL A 202 -26.22 -17.54 0.17
C VAL A 202 -26.96 -17.62 1.48
N VAL A 203 -27.38 -16.46 1.97
CA VAL A 203 -28.24 -16.32 3.14
C VAL A 203 -29.59 -15.79 2.66
N ALA A 204 -30.67 -16.42 3.14
CA ALA A 204 -32.00 -16.09 2.67
C ALA A 204 -33.03 -16.24 3.79
N ASN A 205 -34.09 -15.46 3.68
CA ASN A 205 -35.32 -15.60 4.45
C ASN A 205 -36.53 -15.66 3.49
N SER A 206 -37.75 -15.58 4.01
CA SER A 206 -38.98 -15.64 3.20
C SER A 206 -39.17 -14.45 2.24
N GLU A 207 -38.44 -13.36 2.43
CA GLU A 207 -38.63 -12.10 1.71
C GLU A 207 -37.44 -11.77 0.80
N HIS A 208 -36.25 -12.25 1.13
CA HIS A 208 -35.02 -11.81 0.49
C HIS A 208 -33.89 -12.83 0.54
N ALA A 209 -32.96 -12.71 -0.40
CA ALA A 209 -31.72 -13.48 -0.46
C ALA A 209 -30.54 -12.56 -0.81
N TRP A 210 -29.42 -12.78 -0.14
CA TRP A 210 -28.14 -12.08 -0.34
C TRP A 210 -26.97 -13.06 -0.21
N ILE A 211 -25.75 -12.58 -0.44
CA ILE A 211 -24.54 -13.40 -0.27
C ILE A 211 -23.68 -12.87 0.88
N GLU A 212 -23.01 -13.80 1.56
CA GLU A 212 -21.91 -13.53 2.47
C GLU A 212 -20.64 -14.17 1.88
N TYR A 213 -19.54 -13.42 1.80
CA TYR A 213 -18.26 -13.88 1.26
C TYR A 213 -17.11 -13.58 2.21
N LEU A 214 -16.12 -14.46 2.21
CA LEU A 214 -15.03 -14.45 3.19
C LEU A 214 -13.81 -13.70 2.67
N TYR A 215 -13.28 -12.81 3.51
CA TYR A 215 -11.94 -12.24 3.43
C TYR A 215 -11.11 -12.67 4.65
N ILE A 216 -9.79 -12.82 4.46
CA ILE A 216 -8.85 -13.12 5.54
C ILE A 216 -7.75 -12.07 5.53
N ASP A 217 -7.65 -11.30 6.61
CA ASP A 217 -6.65 -10.24 6.72
C ASP A 217 -5.25 -10.77 7.05
N GLY A 218 -4.27 -9.88 7.12
CA GLY A 218 -2.87 -10.17 7.40
C GLY A 218 -2.62 -10.68 8.82
N ARG A 219 -3.61 -10.59 9.71
CA ARG A 219 -3.59 -11.15 11.06
C ARG A 219 -4.26 -12.51 11.14
N GLY A 220 -4.77 -13.04 10.01
CA GLY A 220 -5.50 -14.30 9.96
C GLY A 220 -6.93 -14.19 10.47
N ARG A 221 -7.48 -12.98 10.64
CA ARG A 221 -8.88 -12.80 11.06
C ARG A 221 -9.80 -13.06 9.88
N MET A 222 -10.83 -13.85 10.12
CA MET A 222 -11.91 -14.11 9.16
C MET A 222 -12.91 -12.96 9.20
N ILE A 223 -13.18 -12.38 8.03
CA ILE A 223 -14.09 -11.24 7.86
C ILE A 223 -15.14 -11.63 6.84
N TRP A 224 -16.39 -11.71 7.28
CA TRP A 224 -17.53 -11.91 6.40
C TRP A 224 -18.05 -10.58 5.89
N SER A 225 -18.00 -10.39 4.58
CA SER A 225 -18.61 -9.26 3.88
C SER A 225 -19.95 -9.68 3.28
N VAL A 226 -20.89 -8.74 3.24
CA VAL A 226 -22.24 -8.97 2.71
C VAL A 226 -22.37 -8.25 1.38
N TRP A 227 -22.93 -8.91 0.39
CA TRP A 227 -23.43 -8.24 -0.80
C TRP A 227 -24.91 -8.50 -0.99
N ASP A 228 -25.66 -7.41 -0.98
CA ASP A 228 -27.08 -7.34 -1.22
C ASP A 228 -27.31 -6.42 -2.42
N GLN A 229 -28.02 -6.91 -3.43
CA GLN A 229 -28.39 -6.10 -4.58
C GLN A 229 -29.41 -4.99 -4.25
N GLY A 230 -30.06 -5.10 -3.09
CA GLY A 230 -30.96 -4.11 -2.51
C GLY A 230 -32.29 -4.02 -3.25
N ASN A 231 -33.40 -4.15 -2.52
CA ASN A 231 -34.46 -3.16 -2.69
C ASN A 231 -34.00 -1.92 -1.90
N SER A 232 -33.60 -0.85 -2.59
CA SER A 232 -33.23 0.46 -2.01
C SER A 232 -32.07 0.50 -0.99
N GLY A 233 -30.83 0.31 -1.46
CA GLY A 233 -29.71 1.10 -0.91
C GLY A 233 -29.16 0.73 0.47
N TYR A 234 -29.31 -0.52 0.92
CA TYR A 234 -28.40 -1.03 1.94
C TYR A 234 -27.12 -1.55 1.27
N SER A 235 -26.14 -0.65 1.07
CA SER A 235 -24.75 -1.09 1.24
C SER A 235 -24.64 -1.46 2.71
N VAL A 236 -24.84 -2.74 3.03
CA VAL A 236 -24.53 -3.22 4.37
C VAL A 236 -23.05 -2.96 4.54
N LEU A 237 -22.75 -1.96 5.37
CA LEU A 237 -21.44 -1.72 5.97
C LEU A 237 -20.78 -3.08 6.22
N ASN A 238 -19.48 -3.20 5.93
CA ASN A 238 -18.62 -4.26 6.46
C ASN A 238 -18.96 -4.48 7.95
N SER A 239 -19.94 -5.33 8.26
CA SER A 239 -20.08 -5.92 9.56
C SER A 239 -19.09 -7.05 9.51
N SER A 240 -17.81 -6.71 9.69
CA SER A 240 -16.81 -7.69 10.05
C SER A 240 -17.31 -8.34 11.34
N VAL A 241 -18.08 -9.42 11.21
CA VAL A 241 -18.31 -10.33 12.31
C VAL A 241 -16.98 -11.02 12.48
N TYR A 242 -16.17 -10.46 13.37
CA TYR A 242 -14.99 -11.14 13.87
C TYR A 242 -15.52 -12.35 14.65
N GLU A 243 -15.52 -13.53 14.02
CA GLU A 243 -15.53 -14.76 14.79
C GLU A 243 -14.19 -14.80 15.54
N ASN A 244 -14.23 -14.46 16.83
CA ASN A 244 -13.10 -14.59 17.75
C ASN A 244 -12.96 -16.03 18.26
N ASP A 245 -13.26 -17.02 17.42
CA ASP A 245 -13.14 -18.43 17.79
C ASP A 245 -11.94 -19.03 17.04
N LEU A 246 -10.76 -18.83 17.65
CA LEU A 246 -9.65 -19.77 17.60
C LEU A 246 -9.41 -20.31 19.02
#